data_AF-A0A4Z2HS03-F1
#
_entry.id   AF-A0A4Z2HS03-F1
#
_cell.length_a   1.000
_cell.length_b   1.000
_cell.length_c   1.000
_cell.angle_alpha   90.00
_cell.angle_beta   90.00
_cell.angle_gamma   90.00
#
_symmetry.space_group_name_H-M   'P 1'
#
loop_
_entity.id
_entity.type
_entity.pdbx_description
1 polymer ?
#
loop_
_entity_poly.entity_id
_entity_poly.type
_entity_poly.pdbx_seq_one_letter_code
_entity_poly.pdbx_strand_id
1 'polypeptide(L)'
;MENAVEYRERIYIFETKQKRDKFLRIPEAYWDQKLPTKVPPLCEPVPLTSLPMLGYLEQGVSVSVIKAMTAVGCLKPKFPFLSIQRSSLLYVAFYLKAFNNKSTDYTRKEYRKKLASFEENCALIPYLSSAMRGSYWSPSERPLDLEFKLNRFLALRNSPDTKSAL
;
A
#
# COMPACT_ATOMS: atom_id res chain seq x y z
N MET A 1 -28.36 -21.21 42.63
CA MET A 1 -28.34 -19.95 43.42
C MET A 1 -27.77 -20.13 44.83
N GLU A 2 -27.03 -21.21 45.12
CA GLU A 2 -26.65 -21.62 46.49
C GLU A 2 -25.62 -20.70 47.18
N ASN A 3 -24.88 -19.90 46.39
CA ASN A 3 -23.86 -18.95 46.87
C ASN A 3 -24.23 -17.49 46.57
N ALA A 4 -25.51 -17.12 46.73
CA ALA A 4 -25.98 -15.74 46.64
C ALA A 4 -26.37 -15.21 48.02
N VAL A 5 -26.13 -13.92 48.27
CA VAL A 5 -26.53 -13.22 49.50
C VAL A 5 -27.12 -11.86 49.12
N GLU A 6 -28.20 -11.48 49.78
CA GLU A 6 -28.76 -10.13 49.71
C GLU A 6 -28.17 -9.24 50.82
N TYR A 7 -27.68 -8.06 50.44
CA TYR A 7 -27.21 -7.04 51.38
C TYR A 7 -27.46 -5.65 50.80
N ARG A 8 -28.13 -4.78 51.57
CA ARG A 8 -28.52 -3.41 51.16
C ARG A 8 -29.26 -3.38 49.81
N GLU A 9 -30.29 -4.22 49.67
CA GLU A 9 -31.14 -4.31 48.47
C GLU A 9 -30.37 -4.68 47.18
N ARG A 10 -29.18 -5.28 47.32
CA ARG A 10 -28.36 -5.79 46.22
C ARG A 10 -28.06 -7.26 46.43
N ILE A 11 -28.05 -8.03 45.34
CA ILE A 11 -27.70 -9.45 45.35
C ILE A 11 -26.23 -9.59 44.97
N TYR A 12 -25.45 -10.19 45.87
CA TYR A 12 -24.04 -10.51 45.66
C TYR A 12 -23.88 -12.02 45.38
N ILE A 13 -23.15 -12.35 44.33
CA ILE A 13 -22.91 -13.74 43.91
C ILE A 13 -21.44 -14.08 44.15
N PHE A 14 -21.19 -15.22 44.81
CA PHE A 14 -19.86 -15.66 45.19
C PHE A 14 -19.49 -16.96 44.49
N GLU A 15 -18.22 -17.07 44.11
CA GLU A 15 -17.67 -18.27 43.46
C GLU A 15 -17.70 -19.50 44.39
N THR A 16 -17.46 -19.31 45.70
CA THR A 16 -17.43 -20.40 46.69
C THR A 16 -18.17 -20.03 47.97
N LYS A 17 -18.65 -21.04 48.69
CA LYS A 17 -19.28 -20.88 50.02
C LYS A 17 -18.39 -20.15 51.03
N GLN A 18 -17.08 -20.42 51.00
CA GLN A 18 -16.10 -19.75 51.86
C GLN A 18 -16.02 -18.25 51.59
N LYS A 19 -16.07 -17.82 50.31
CA LYS A 19 -16.06 -16.40 49.93
C LYS A 19 -17.36 -15.70 50.35
N ARG A 20 -18.50 -16.40 50.22
CA ARG A 20 -19.80 -15.93 50.72
C ARG A 20 -19.78 -15.75 52.24
N ASP A 21 -19.31 -16.75 52.98
CA ASP A 21 -19.25 -16.69 54.44
C ASP A 21 -18.25 -15.62 54.92
N LYS A 22 -17.17 -15.37 54.17
CA LYS A 22 -16.24 -14.26 54.41
C LYS A 22 -16.91 -12.89 54.21
N PHE A 23 -17.72 -12.73 53.17
CA PHE A 23 -18.50 -11.51 52.94
C PHE A 23 -19.51 -11.28 54.08
N LEU A 24 -20.23 -12.32 54.50
CA LEU A 24 -21.21 -12.23 55.59
C LEU A 24 -20.61 -11.81 56.94
N ARG A 25 -19.32 -12.07 57.18
CA ARG A 25 -18.64 -11.65 58.41
C ARG A 25 -18.37 -10.13 58.46
N ILE A 26 -18.02 -9.52 57.33
CA ILE A 26 -17.64 -8.10 57.24
C ILE A 26 -18.10 -7.53 55.89
N PRO A 27 -19.41 -7.39 55.64
CA PRO A 27 -19.93 -6.96 54.34
C PRO A 27 -19.51 -5.51 54.00
N GLU A 28 -19.31 -4.67 55.03
CA GLU A 28 -18.85 -3.27 54.95
C GLU A 28 -17.52 -3.14 54.18
N ALA A 29 -16.66 -4.15 54.31
CA ALA A 29 -15.35 -4.18 53.65
C ALA A 29 -15.44 -4.51 52.16
N TYR A 30 -16.56 -5.02 51.65
CA TYR A 30 -16.65 -5.55 50.28
C TYR A 30 -17.69 -4.85 49.41
N TRP A 31 -18.75 -4.28 49.98
CA TRP A 31 -19.89 -3.78 49.20
C TRP A 31 -19.59 -2.51 48.38
N ASP A 32 -18.68 -1.64 48.85
CA ASP A 32 -18.30 -0.37 48.22
C ASP A 32 -16.83 -0.35 47.77
N GLN A 33 -16.37 -1.47 47.19
CA GLN A 33 -15.03 -1.55 46.63
C GLN A 33 -14.92 -0.67 45.38
N LYS A 34 -14.24 0.46 45.52
CA LYS A 34 -13.88 1.31 44.38
C LYS A 34 -12.77 0.63 43.60
N LEU A 35 -13.07 0.24 42.36
CA LEU A 35 -12.05 -0.25 41.44
C LEU A 35 -10.98 0.85 41.28
N PRO A 36 -9.68 0.49 41.29
CA PRO A 36 -8.64 1.41 40.89
C PRO A 36 -9.01 2.01 39.53
N THR A 37 -8.89 3.33 39.40
CA THR A 37 -9.12 4.01 38.13
C THR A 37 -8.18 3.38 37.10
N LYS A 38 -8.73 2.63 36.14
CA LYS A 38 -7.96 2.03 35.05
C LYS A 38 -7.49 3.15 34.13
N VAL A 39 -6.38 3.77 34.47
CA VAL A 39 -5.70 4.68 33.56
C VAL A 39 -5.12 3.80 32.44
N PRO A 40 -5.40 4.07 31.16
CA PRO A 40 -4.69 3.41 30.08
C PRO A 40 -3.18 3.55 30.33
N PRO A 41 -2.38 2.50 30.07
CA PRO A 41 -0.94 2.65 30.15
C PRO A 41 -0.52 3.86 29.32
N LEU A 42 0.44 4.64 29.84
CA LEU A 42 1.01 5.74 29.07
C LEU A 42 1.55 5.15 27.76
N CYS A 43 0.92 5.52 26.64
CA CYS A 43 1.36 5.07 25.33
C CYS A 43 2.68 5.77 25.02
N GLU A 44 3.79 5.17 25.42
CA GLU A 44 5.10 5.57 24.94
C GLU A 44 5.15 5.32 23.42
N PRO A 45 5.71 6.26 22.64
CA PRO A 45 5.80 6.10 21.20
C PRO A 45 6.68 4.90 20.86
N VAL A 46 6.08 3.85 20.29
CA VAL A 46 6.81 2.67 19.82
C VAL A 46 7.53 3.04 18.52
N PRO A 47 8.87 2.94 18.46
CA PRO A 47 9.59 3.25 17.25
C PRO A 47 9.26 2.22 16.15
N LEU A 48 9.10 2.68 14.91
CA LEU A 48 8.76 1.81 13.78
C LEU A 48 9.74 0.62 13.64
N THR A 49 11.01 0.84 13.92
CA THR A 49 12.08 -0.17 13.82
C THR A 49 12.03 -1.25 14.90
N SER A 50 11.28 -1.07 15.99
CA SER A 50 11.10 -2.11 17.02
C SER A 50 9.94 -3.04 16.73
N LEU A 51 9.16 -2.79 15.68
CA LEU A 51 8.05 -3.66 15.31
C LEU A 51 8.56 -4.97 14.70
N PRO A 52 7.83 -6.10 14.91
CA PRO A 52 8.05 -7.31 14.13
C PRO A 52 7.95 -7.04 12.63
N MET A 53 8.57 -7.90 11.81
CA MET A 53 8.68 -7.72 10.35
C MET A 53 7.35 -7.35 9.68
N LEU A 54 6.25 -8.03 10.03
CA LEU A 54 4.94 -7.73 9.46
C LEU A 54 4.49 -6.29 9.77
N GLY A 55 4.55 -5.88 11.03
CA GLY A 55 4.16 -4.53 11.45
C GLY A 55 5.08 -3.44 10.88
N TYR A 56 6.38 -3.71 10.78
CA TYR A 56 7.33 -2.80 10.12
C TYR A 56 6.98 -2.57 8.65
N LEU A 57 6.68 -3.64 7.91
CA LEU A 57 6.31 -3.54 6.49
C LEU A 57 4.95 -2.88 6.31
N GLU A 58 3.98 -3.26 7.14
CA GLU A 58 2.63 -2.72 7.12
C GLU A 58 2.64 -1.20 7.39
N GLN A 59 3.40 -0.73 8.37
CA GLN A 59 3.43 0.70 8.68
C GLN A 59 4.43 1.49 7.81
N GLY A 60 5.49 0.84 7.32
CA GLY A 60 6.58 1.51 6.61
C GLY A 60 6.37 1.66 5.11
N VAL A 61 5.92 0.60 4.43
CA VAL A 61 5.93 0.53 2.95
C VAL A 61 4.60 0.16 2.31
N SER A 62 3.66 -0.39 3.07
CA SER A 62 2.40 -0.93 2.53
C SER A 62 1.66 0.04 1.63
N VAL A 63 1.43 1.27 2.09
CA VAL A 63 0.67 2.30 1.36
C VAL A 63 1.33 2.63 0.03
N SER A 64 2.66 2.75 0.02
CA SER A 64 3.42 3.05 -1.20
C SER A 64 3.38 1.90 -2.21
N VAL A 65 3.51 0.66 -1.73
CA VAL A 65 3.45 -0.55 -2.57
C VAL A 65 2.04 -0.75 -3.12
N ILE A 66 1.00 -0.61 -2.28
CA ILE A 66 -0.40 -0.71 -2.72
C ILE A 66 -0.68 0.31 -3.82
N LYS A 67 -0.31 1.59 -3.62
CA LYS A 67 -0.51 2.63 -4.64
C LYS A 67 0.20 2.31 -5.96
N ALA A 68 1.45 1.86 -5.90
CA ALA A 68 2.21 1.48 -7.08
C ALA A 68 1.56 0.30 -7.83
N MET A 69 1.15 -0.74 -7.10
CA MET A 69 0.49 -1.92 -7.67
C MET A 69 -0.89 -1.60 -8.23
N THR A 70 -1.68 -0.74 -7.57
CA THR A 70 -2.95 -0.23 -8.09
C THR A 70 -2.73 0.53 -9.40
N ALA A 71 -1.72 1.41 -9.45
CA ALA A 71 -1.40 2.16 -10.67
C ALA A 71 -1.00 1.23 -11.84
N VAL A 72 -0.20 0.19 -11.57
CA VAL A 72 0.10 -0.86 -12.56
C VAL A 72 -1.18 -1.56 -13.04
N GLY A 73 -2.09 -1.91 -12.13
CA GLY A 73 -3.35 -2.58 -12.46
C GLY A 73 -4.27 -1.73 -13.34
N CYS A 74 -4.31 -0.41 -13.11
CA CYS A 74 -5.08 0.53 -13.91
C CYS A 74 -4.47 0.75 -15.31
N LEU A 75 -3.15 0.98 -15.37
CA LEU A 75 -2.46 1.31 -16.63
C LEU A 75 -2.17 0.09 -17.50
N LYS A 76 -1.85 -1.07 -16.89
CA LYS A 76 -1.38 -2.30 -17.54
C LYS A 76 -0.18 -2.03 -18.48
N PRO A 77 0.94 -1.49 -17.95
CA PRO A 77 2.05 -1.03 -18.77
C PRO A 77 2.68 -2.17 -19.58
N LYS A 78 2.69 -2.00 -20.91
CA LYS A 78 3.47 -2.83 -21.83
C LYS A 78 4.50 -1.94 -22.51
N PHE A 79 5.74 -1.97 -22.02
CA PHE A 79 6.82 -1.24 -22.65
C PHE A 79 7.29 -1.97 -23.92
N PRO A 80 7.63 -1.24 -25.01
CA PRO A 80 8.21 -1.83 -26.22
C PRO A 80 9.38 -2.77 -25.93
N PHE A 81 9.38 -3.95 -26.56
CA PHE A 81 10.44 -4.98 -26.45
C PHE A 81 10.72 -5.57 -25.05
N LEU A 82 9.98 -5.19 -24.02
CA LEU A 82 10.08 -5.80 -22.68
C LEU A 82 8.92 -6.76 -22.41
N SER A 83 9.09 -7.75 -21.53
CA SER A 83 7.96 -8.56 -21.06
C SER A 83 6.98 -7.71 -20.23
N ILE A 84 5.74 -8.17 -20.09
CA ILE A 84 4.73 -7.50 -19.23
C ILE A 84 5.24 -7.42 -17.78
N GLN A 85 5.84 -8.50 -17.29
CA GLN A 85 6.40 -8.58 -15.94
C GLN A 85 7.49 -7.53 -15.73
N ARG A 86 8.45 -7.40 -16.66
CA ARG A 86 9.53 -6.40 -16.58
C ARG A 86 8.99 -4.98 -16.71
N SER A 87 8.05 -4.74 -17.62
CA SER A 87 7.41 -3.43 -17.78
C SER A 87 6.71 -3.00 -16.49
N SER A 88 5.99 -3.93 -15.86
CA SER A 88 5.32 -3.69 -14.58
C SER A 88 6.30 -3.42 -13.45
N LEU A 89 7.40 -4.19 -13.37
CA LEU A 89 8.42 -4.00 -12.34
C LEU A 89 9.13 -2.64 -12.46
N LEU A 90 9.50 -2.23 -13.67
CA LEU A 90 10.08 -0.91 -13.93
C LEU A 90 9.11 0.21 -13.57
N TYR A 91 7.83 0.05 -13.92
CA TYR A 91 6.79 1.00 -13.55
C TYR A 91 6.70 1.16 -12.02
N VAL A 92 6.65 0.06 -11.27
CA VAL A 92 6.65 0.10 -9.79
C VAL A 92 7.89 0.80 -9.27
N ALA A 93 9.08 0.50 -9.81
CA ALA A 93 10.33 1.12 -9.38
C ALA A 93 10.32 2.64 -9.61
N PHE A 94 9.87 3.10 -10.79
CA PHE A 94 9.74 4.53 -11.09
C PHE A 94 8.69 5.20 -10.20
N TYR A 95 7.53 4.56 -10.00
CA TYR A 95 6.47 5.07 -9.15
C TYR A 95 6.96 5.26 -7.71
N LEU A 96 7.58 4.25 -7.12
CA LEU A 96 8.11 4.32 -5.76
C LEU A 96 9.14 5.45 -5.60
N LYS A 97 10.03 5.64 -6.59
CA LYS A 97 11.01 6.74 -6.56
C LYS A 97 10.38 8.12 -6.77
N ALA A 98 9.39 8.24 -7.66
CA ALA A 98 8.69 9.49 -7.97
C ALA A 98 7.84 10.02 -6.80
N PHE A 99 7.34 9.12 -5.94
CA PHE A 99 6.45 9.44 -4.83
C PHE A 99 7.05 9.20 -3.43
N ASN A 100 8.37 8.95 -3.33
CA ASN A 100 9.04 8.83 -2.04
C ASN A 100 9.21 10.19 -1.35
N ASN A 101 8.42 10.44 -0.28
CA ASN A 101 8.46 11.67 0.51
C ASN A 101 9.82 11.90 1.23
N LYS A 102 10.58 10.84 1.48
CA LYS A 102 11.92 10.91 2.09
C LYS A 102 13.03 11.29 1.10
N SER A 103 12.75 11.26 -0.20
CA SER A 103 13.71 11.66 -1.24
C SER A 103 13.75 13.19 -1.41
N THR A 104 14.79 13.70 -2.06
CA THR A 104 14.90 15.13 -2.37
C THR A 104 13.87 15.53 -3.44
N ASP A 105 13.43 16.80 -3.42
CA ASP A 105 12.49 17.32 -4.42
C ASP A 105 13.02 17.20 -5.85
N TYR A 106 14.31 17.44 -6.03
CA TYR A 106 14.97 17.26 -7.32
C TYR A 106 14.80 15.83 -7.84
N THR A 107 15.16 14.84 -7.03
CA THR A 107 15.06 13.42 -7.38
C THR A 107 13.62 13.04 -7.70
N ARG A 108 12.65 13.46 -6.87
CA ARG A 108 11.23 13.20 -7.14
C ARG A 108 10.78 13.77 -8.48
N LYS A 109 11.13 15.03 -8.78
CA LYS A 109 10.79 15.68 -10.05
C LYS A 109 11.40 14.94 -11.24
N GLU A 110 12.66 14.51 -11.13
CA GLU A 110 13.33 13.73 -12.15
C GLU A 110 12.60 12.40 -12.41
N TYR A 111 12.29 11.65 -11.36
CA TYR A 111 11.60 10.36 -11.51
C TYR A 111 10.15 10.48 -11.97
N ARG A 112 9.45 11.58 -11.64
CA ARG A 112 8.14 11.89 -12.23
C ARG A 112 8.23 12.09 -13.74
N LYS A 113 9.26 12.79 -14.23
CA LYS A 113 9.50 12.94 -15.68
C LYS A 113 9.82 11.60 -16.34
N LYS A 114 10.65 10.77 -15.70
CA LYS A 114 10.96 9.42 -16.20
C LYS A 114 9.72 8.54 -16.26
N LEU A 115 8.87 8.59 -15.23
CA LEU A 115 7.59 7.86 -15.19
C LEU A 115 6.65 8.30 -16.32
N ALA A 116 6.47 9.62 -16.52
CA ALA A 116 5.64 10.14 -17.61
C ALA A 116 6.16 9.71 -18.99
N SER A 117 7.47 9.82 -19.22
CA SER A 117 8.09 9.35 -20.47
C SER A 117 7.92 7.84 -20.67
N PHE A 118 7.99 7.05 -19.60
CA PHE A 118 7.73 5.61 -19.63
C PHE A 118 6.27 5.31 -20.03
N GLU A 119 5.30 6.03 -19.46
CA GLU A 119 3.88 5.91 -19.81
C GLU A 119 3.61 6.26 -21.28
N GLU A 120 4.20 7.36 -21.78
CA GLU A 120 4.14 7.73 -23.19
C GLU A 120 4.68 6.62 -24.10
N ASN A 121 5.81 6.01 -23.72
CA ASN A 121 6.41 4.91 -24.47
C ASN A 121 5.54 3.65 -24.46
N CYS A 122 4.89 3.33 -23.33
CA CYS A 122 3.91 2.24 -23.26
C CYS A 122 2.71 2.49 -24.18
N ALA A 123 2.28 3.74 -24.35
CA ALA A 123 1.16 4.12 -25.22
C ALA A 123 1.49 3.99 -26.73
N LEU A 124 2.75 3.83 -27.12
CA LEU A 124 3.15 3.64 -28.52
C LEU A 124 2.57 2.36 -29.12
N ILE A 125 2.55 1.25 -28.37
CA ILE A 125 2.03 -0.04 -28.87
C ILE A 125 0.55 0.05 -29.25
N PRO A 126 -0.37 0.45 -28.35
CA PRO A 126 -1.79 0.55 -28.70
C PRO A 126 -2.04 1.59 -29.80
N TYR A 127 -1.31 2.72 -29.79
CA TYR A 127 -1.41 3.73 -30.85
C TYR A 127 -1.02 3.15 -32.21
N LEU A 128 0.18 2.58 -32.35
CA LEU A 128 0.67 2.03 -33.61
C LEU A 128 -0.19 0.83 -34.07
N SER A 129 -0.64 0.00 -33.13
CA SER A 129 -1.52 -1.13 -33.42
C SER A 129 -2.90 -0.72 -33.94
N SER A 130 -3.33 0.51 -33.66
CA SER A 130 -4.56 1.09 -34.20
C SER A 130 -4.29 1.84 -35.51
N ALA A 131 -3.26 2.70 -35.53
CA ALA A 131 -2.94 3.54 -36.68
C ALA A 131 -2.45 2.76 -37.90
N MET A 132 -1.77 1.63 -37.68
CA MET A 132 -1.25 0.76 -38.76
C MET A 132 -2.20 -0.39 -39.08
N ARG A 133 -3.40 -0.44 -38.48
CA ARG A 133 -4.39 -1.48 -38.76
C ARG A 133 -5.20 -1.08 -39.99
N GLY A 134 -4.96 -1.73 -41.12
CA GLY A 134 -5.77 -1.58 -42.34
C GLY A 134 -4.96 -1.48 -43.62
N SER A 135 -5.59 -0.92 -44.66
CA SER A 135 -5.01 -0.66 -45.97
C SER A 135 -3.91 0.39 -45.92
N TYR A 136 -3.01 0.38 -46.90
CA TYR A 136 -1.96 1.39 -47.05
C TYR A 136 -2.55 2.81 -47.07
N TRP A 137 -1.93 3.72 -46.32
CA TRP A 137 -2.29 5.15 -46.30
C TRP A 137 -1.39 5.92 -47.25
N SER A 138 -2.00 6.71 -48.13
CA SER A 138 -1.27 7.65 -48.97
C SER A 138 -0.52 8.68 -48.11
N PRO A 139 0.63 9.22 -48.55
CA PRO A 139 1.42 10.16 -47.74
C PRO A 139 0.63 11.36 -47.19
N SER A 140 -0.40 11.81 -47.91
CA SER A 140 -1.25 12.94 -47.54
C SER A 140 -2.28 12.64 -46.45
N GLU A 141 -2.65 11.37 -46.25
CA GLU A 141 -3.68 10.94 -45.30
C GLU A 141 -3.09 10.50 -43.95
N ARG A 142 -1.76 10.37 -43.86
CA ARG A 142 -1.09 9.87 -42.65
C ARG A 142 -1.24 10.86 -41.49
N PRO A 143 -1.49 10.37 -40.26
CA PRO A 143 -1.38 11.20 -39.07
C PRO A 143 0.01 11.84 -38.98
N LEU A 144 0.05 13.15 -38.72
CA LEU A 144 1.29 13.93 -38.64
C LEU A 144 2.29 13.36 -37.61
N ASP A 145 1.79 12.72 -36.57
CA ASP A 145 2.60 12.17 -35.47
C ASP A 145 2.99 10.70 -35.66
N LEU A 146 2.49 10.03 -36.72
CA LEU A 146 2.70 8.60 -36.94
C LEU A 146 4.19 8.28 -37.12
N GLU A 147 4.87 9.01 -38.00
CA GLU A 147 6.27 8.78 -38.31
C GLU A 147 7.16 9.04 -37.10
N PHE A 148 6.90 10.13 -36.36
CA PHE A 148 7.60 10.45 -35.12
C PHE A 148 7.43 9.34 -34.07
N LYS A 149 6.20 8.87 -33.83
CA LYS A 149 5.91 7.81 -32.87
C LYS A 149 6.47 6.46 -33.29
N LEU A 150 6.47 6.15 -34.59
CA LEU A 150 7.08 4.94 -35.13
C LEU A 150 8.60 4.96 -34.95
N ASN A 151 9.26 6.07 -35.29
CA ASN A 151 10.70 6.23 -35.09
C ASN A 151 11.08 6.14 -33.61
N ARG A 152 10.30 6.76 -32.71
CA ARG A 152 10.47 6.62 -31.26
C ARG A 152 10.32 5.17 -30.81
N PHE A 153 9.31 4.45 -31.30
CA PHE A 153 9.12 3.02 -30.99
C PHE A 153 10.33 2.19 -31.43
N LEU A 154 10.81 2.35 -32.67
CA LEU A 154 11.96 1.59 -33.19
C LEU A 154 13.25 1.89 -32.43
N ALA A 155 13.46 3.15 -32.02
CA ALA A 155 14.64 3.56 -31.25
C ALA A 155 14.74 2.84 -29.89
N LEU A 156 13.61 2.49 -29.26
CA LEU A 156 13.59 1.79 -27.97
C LEU A 156 14.16 0.37 -28.02
N ARG A 157 14.28 -0.23 -29.22
CA ARG A 157 14.85 -1.57 -29.38
C ARG A 157 16.32 -1.64 -28.98
N ASN A 158 17.05 -0.55 -29.19
CA ASN A 158 18.50 -0.47 -28.98
C ASN A 158 18.88 0.16 -27.63
N SER A 159 17.89 0.54 -26.82
CA SER A 159 18.10 1.18 -25.51
C SER A 159 18.88 0.27 -24.55
N PRO A 160 19.78 0.80 -23.71
CA PRO A 160 20.41 0.02 -22.65
C PRO A 160 19.39 -0.67 -21.72
N ASP A 161 18.22 -0.05 -21.49
CA ASP A 161 17.14 -0.61 -20.65
C ASP A 161 16.56 -1.92 -21.20
N THR A 162 16.66 -2.14 -22.51
CA THR A 162 16.25 -3.37 -23.20
C THR A 162 17.38 -4.38 -23.34
N LYS A 163 18.65 -3.94 -23.30
CA LYS A 163 19.84 -4.78 -23.44
C LYS A 163 20.32 -5.44 -22.14
N SER A 164 20.13 -4.81 -20.98
CA SER A 164 20.46 -5.41 -19.67
C SER A 164 19.54 -6.58 -19.27
N ALA A 165 18.81 -7.13 -20.24
CA ALA A 165 17.65 -7.97 -20.07
C ALA A 165 17.71 -9.24 -20.96
N LEU A 166 18.74 -9.37 -21.80
CA LEU A 166 19.07 -10.61 -22.51
C LEU A 166 20.11 -11.40 -21.72
#